data_AF-I9KBL7-F1
#
_entry.id   AF-I9KBL7-F1
#
_cell.length_a   1.000
_cell.length_b   1.000
_cell.length_c   1.000
_cell.angle_alpha   90.00
_cell.angle_beta   90.00
_cell.angle_gamma   90.00
#
_symmetry.space_group_name_H-M   'P 1'
#
loop_
_entity.id
_entity.type
_entity.pdbx_description
1 polymer ?
#
loop_
_entity_poly.entity_id
_entity_poly.type
_entity_poly.pdbx_seq_one_letter_code
_entity_poly.pdbx_strand_id
1 'polypeptide(L)'
;MFSSAGQPGGVVHVRCNNRRESVCPACSQVYKRDARRIVLSGLAGGGGVPDTVAGHPALFVTLTAPSFGPVHSRRSPGKDGQARACRPRRGTCPHGRAAGCHARHGDGDPLLGSPLCADCFDYPGAVVWNSLVPRLWKATRDGVESAVARSAGLTVAGLRRQLRITFVKAAEMQARGLVHLHAVIRLDGQAEDPEQITAPPAWATTDMVGDCLRGVLADVTVPAPDPRDLAGTGTWAVRWGAQVDISPIVLDRSTDAGRIANYLAKYLTKSVQAGGMLDRPVRSLAHLERLPLNAHGRRLVETCWQLGADERYAAALDEAAGRLPARTVGLLRWSHQWGFGGHWLTKARRYSTTFTVLRDGRRVWARTMIAAQSGRPLGDAFGRADGDPATVTVRAWSYAGRGGPDSPPPRVVGSGSVRGVQR
;
A
#
# COMPACT_ATOMS: atom_id res chain seq x y z
N MET A 1 2.59 8.38 40.02
CA MET A 1 1.72 7.46 39.23
C MET A 1 0.91 8.29 38.26
N PHE A 2 0.87 7.94 36.98
CA PHE A 2 0.02 8.65 36.01
C PHE A 2 -1.40 8.12 36.07
N SER A 3 -2.36 9.03 36.05
CA SER A 3 -3.75 8.70 35.76
C SER A 3 -4.26 9.67 34.70
N SER A 4 -4.98 9.16 33.72
CA SER A 4 -5.70 10.00 32.77
C SER A 4 -6.87 10.75 33.41
N ALA A 5 -7.25 10.46 34.66
CA ALA A 5 -8.37 11.09 35.35
C ALA A 5 -8.29 12.62 35.42
N GLY A 6 -7.08 13.18 35.57
CA GLY A 6 -6.85 14.64 35.57
C GLY A 6 -6.67 15.26 34.18
N GLN A 7 -6.75 14.47 33.11
CA GLN A 7 -6.66 14.98 31.74
C GLN A 7 -8.04 15.40 31.24
N PRO A 8 -8.12 16.27 30.22
CA PRO A 8 -9.39 16.65 29.62
C PRO A 8 -10.24 15.42 29.23
N GLY A 9 -11.42 15.29 29.83
CA GLY A 9 -12.32 14.16 29.62
C GLY A 9 -11.86 12.83 30.23
N GLY A 10 -10.92 12.84 31.18
CA GLY A 10 -10.43 11.64 31.87
C GLY A 10 -9.55 10.73 31.00
N VAL A 11 -9.02 11.24 29.88
CA VAL A 11 -8.37 10.46 28.83
C VAL A 11 -7.11 11.13 28.29
N VAL A 12 -6.19 10.33 27.76
CA VAL A 12 -5.07 10.83 26.97
C VAL A 12 -5.44 10.84 25.50
N HIS A 13 -5.25 11.98 24.84
CA HIS A 13 -5.42 12.11 23.41
C HIS A 13 -4.15 11.69 22.67
N VAL A 14 -4.28 10.74 21.74
CA VAL A 14 -3.19 10.28 20.87
C VAL A 14 -3.53 10.49 19.41
N ARG A 15 -2.55 10.77 18.56
CA ARG A 15 -2.79 10.89 17.11
C ARG A 15 -3.39 9.60 16.55
N CYS A 16 -4.38 9.70 15.67
CA CYS A 16 -5.03 8.52 15.09
C CYS A 16 -4.15 7.73 14.12
N ASN A 17 -3.05 8.34 13.63
CA ASN A 17 -2.12 7.78 12.66
C ASN A 17 -2.81 7.22 11.40
N ASN A 18 -3.98 7.75 11.05
CA ASN A 18 -4.70 7.35 9.86
C ASN A 18 -4.04 7.98 8.63
N ARG A 19 -3.71 7.15 7.65
CA ARG A 19 -3.08 7.58 6.39
C ARG A 19 -4.04 8.28 5.43
N ARG A 20 -5.36 8.14 5.64
CA ARG A 20 -6.38 8.60 4.70
C ARG A 20 -6.76 10.05 4.97
N GLU A 21 -6.64 10.87 3.95
CA GLU A 21 -6.93 12.31 4.02
C GLU A 21 -8.39 12.58 4.39
N SER A 22 -9.32 11.80 3.85
CA SER A 22 -10.75 11.85 4.16
C SER A 22 -11.10 11.55 5.63
N VAL A 23 -10.24 10.86 6.38
CA VAL A 23 -10.48 10.56 7.80
C VAL A 23 -9.77 11.54 8.73
N CYS A 24 -8.54 11.92 8.39
CA CYS A 24 -7.78 12.88 9.19
C CYS A 24 -6.72 13.57 8.31
N PRO A 25 -7.01 14.77 7.79
CA PRO A 25 -6.07 15.50 6.93
C PRO A 25 -4.71 15.69 7.60
N ALA A 26 -4.68 16.08 8.88
CA ALA A 26 -3.45 16.30 9.63
C ALA A 26 -2.57 15.04 9.75
N CYS A 27 -3.13 13.90 10.16
CA CYS A 27 -2.37 12.64 10.26
C CYS A 27 -1.94 12.12 8.88
N SER A 28 -2.80 12.28 7.87
CA SER A 28 -2.52 11.91 6.50
C SER A 28 -1.32 12.68 5.92
N GLN A 29 -1.25 14.00 6.14
CA GLN A 29 -0.11 14.81 5.68
C GLN A 29 1.20 14.40 6.36
N VAL A 30 1.18 14.07 7.65
CA VAL A 30 2.36 13.52 8.35
C VAL A 30 2.77 12.18 7.73
N TYR A 31 1.82 11.28 7.51
CA TYR A 31 2.09 9.99 6.87
C TYR A 31 2.67 10.15 5.46
N LYS A 32 2.15 11.09 4.66
CA LYS A 32 2.67 11.42 3.32
C LYS A 32 4.12 11.86 3.36
N ARG A 33 4.45 12.76 4.29
CA ARG A 33 5.83 13.27 4.49
C ARG A 33 6.77 12.15 4.91
N ASP A 34 6.33 11.26 5.78
CA ASP A 34 7.11 10.09 6.20
C ASP A 34 7.34 9.12 5.06
N ALA A 35 6.30 8.80 4.31
CA ALA A 35 6.41 7.95 3.14
C ALA A 35 7.36 8.54 2.09
N ARG A 36 7.28 9.86 1.85
CA ARG A 36 8.23 10.57 1.00
C ARG A 36 9.66 10.41 1.51
N ARG A 37 9.90 10.56 2.82
CA ARG A 37 11.23 10.34 3.43
C ARG A 37 11.72 8.90 3.29
N ILE A 38 10.84 7.92 3.41
CA ILE A 38 11.15 6.50 3.18
C ILE A 38 11.60 6.28 1.73
N VAL A 39 10.86 6.79 0.75
CA VAL A 39 11.26 6.65 -0.67
C VAL A 39 12.57 7.37 -0.96
N LEU A 40 12.71 8.62 -0.49
CA LEU A 40 13.90 9.44 -0.71
C LEU A 40 15.15 8.84 -0.10
N SER A 41 15.08 8.39 1.17
CA SER A 41 16.26 7.80 1.81
C SER A 41 16.74 6.53 1.10
N GLY A 42 15.85 5.80 0.45
CA GLY A 42 16.23 4.67 -0.39
C GLY A 42 16.73 5.03 -1.79
N LEU A 43 16.63 6.28 -2.24
CA LEU A 43 17.14 6.71 -3.54
C LEU A 43 18.34 7.64 -3.43
N ALA A 44 18.44 8.44 -2.37
CA ALA A 44 19.43 9.51 -2.25
C ALA A 44 20.17 9.51 -0.90
N GLY A 45 20.03 8.46 -0.10
CA GLY A 45 20.65 8.36 1.23
C GLY A 45 19.95 9.15 2.35
N GLY A 46 20.52 9.05 3.55
CA GLY A 46 20.01 9.65 4.78
C GLY A 46 19.15 8.70 5.64
N GLY A 47 18.95 9.08 6.91
CA GLY A 47 18.13 8.30 7.85
C GLY A 47 18.67 6.89 8.14
N GLY A 48 20.00 6.74 8.10
CA GLY A 48 20.73 5.47 8.27
C GLY A 48 21.10 4.76 6.96
N VAL A 49 20.80 5.35 5.80
CA VAL A 49 21.24 4.84 4.49
C VAL A 49 22.39 5.68 3.94
N PRO A 50 23.48 5.08 3.42
CA PRO A 50 24.59 5.82 2.81
C PRO A 50 24.15 6.62 1.58
N ASP A 51 24.79 7.75 1.31
CA ASP A 51 24.51 8.59 0.14
C ASP A 51 24.95 7.93 -1.18
N THR A 52 25.83 6.93 -1.11
CA THR A 52 26.29 6.13 -2.27
C THR A 52 25.15 5.43 -3.02
N VAL A 53 24.00 5.20 -2.36
CA VAL A 53 22.82 4.60 -3.01
C VAL A 53 22.26 5.45 -4.15
N ALA A 54 22.60 6.74 -4.22
CA ALA A 54 22.26 7.60 -5.35
C ALA A 54 22.92 7.14 -6.66
N GLY A 55 24.06 6.45 -6.59
CA GLY A 55 24.73 5.87 -7.75
C GLY A 55 24.30 4.44 -8.08
N HIS A 56 23.40 3.84 -7.29
CA HIS A 56 22.99 2.46 -7.50
C HIS A 56 21.93 2.36 -8.62
N PRO A 57 22.03 1.36 -9.53
CA PRO A 57 21.02 1.10 -10.55
C PRO A 57 19.63 0.94 -9.92
N ALA A 58 18.65 1.67 -10.46
CA ALA A 58 17.27 1.60 -9.99
C ALA A 58 16.26 1.66 -11.15
N LEU A 59 15.14 0.99 -10.97
CA LEU A 59 14.02 0.93 -11.90
C LEU A 59 12.76 1.48 -11.23
N PHE A 60 12.02 2.31 -11.94
CA PHE A 60 10.63 2.62 -11.63
C PHE A 60 9.73 1.69 -12.42
N VAL A 61 8.83 1.00 -11.72
CA VAL A 61 7.98 -0.06 -12.28
C VAL A 61 6.52 0.21 -11.94
N THR A 62 5.65 0.19 -12.95
CA THR A 62 4.20 0.19 -12.75
C THR A 62 3.60 -1.13 -13.24
N LEU A 63 2.99 -1.88 -12.33
CA LEU A 63 2.29 -3.14 -12.60
C LEU A 63 0.79 -2.93 -12.47
N THR A 64 0.04 -3.39 -13.47
CA THR A 64 -1.41 -3.15 -13.54
C THR A 64 -2.21 -4.44 -13.51
N ALA A 65 -3.47 -4.34 -13.11
CA ALA A 65 -4.43 -5.43 -13.25
C ALA A 65 -4.82 -5.66 -14.71
N PRO A 66 -5.25 -6.90 -15.07
CA PRO A 66 -6.03 -7.15 -16.28
C PRO A 66 -7.25 -6.22 -16.42
N SER A 67 -7.86 -6.16 -17.60
CA SER A 67 -8.97 -5.22 -17.85
C SER A 67 -10.23 -5.55 -17.06
N PHE A 68 -10.54 -6.84 -16.83
CA PHE A 68 -11.81 -7.40 -16.28
C PHE A 68 -13.10 -6.97 -17.00
N GLY A 69 -13.06 -5.99 -17.89
CA GLY A 69 -14.17 -5.53 -18.69
C GLY A 69 -13.89 -4.11 -19.21
N PRO A 70 -14.71 -3.63 -20.16
CA PRO A 70 -14.62 -2.25 -20.62
C PRO A 70 -15.15 -1.27 -19.57
N VAL A 71 -14.34 -0.27 -19.21
CA VAL A 71 -14.73 0.81 -18.28
C VAL A 71 -14.65 2.19 -18.92
N HIS A 72 -15.38 3.14 -18.35
CA HIS A 72 -15.21 4.55 -18.65
C HIS A 72 -13.82 5.04 -18.21
N SER A 73 -13.12 5.74 -19.10
CA SER A 73 -11.77 6.22 -18.86
C SER A 73 -11.58 7.61 -19.45
N ARG A 74 -10.86 8.47 -18.73
CA ARG A 74 -10.35 9.72 -19.29
C ARG A 74 -9.10 9.40 -20.09
N ARG A 75 -9.14 9.64 -21.40
CA ARG A 75 -7.97 9.48 -22.27
C ARG A 75 -7.19 10.79 -22.32
N SER A 76 -5.86 10.70 -22.34
CA SER A 76 -4.99 11.87 -22.47
C SER A 76 -5.43 12.76 -23.63
N PRO A 77 -5.30 14.09 -23.49
CA PRO A 77 -5.69 15.04 -24.53
C PRO A 77 -5.12 14.69 -25.90
N GLY A 78 -5.88 14.99 -26.95
CA GLY A 78 -5.38 14.99 -28.33
C GLY A 78 -4.35 16.12 -28.54
N LYS A 79 -3.83 16.24 -29.76
CA LYS A 79 -2.93 17.35 -30.14
C LYS A 79 -3.58 18.72 -29.90
N ASP A 80 -4.91 18.79 -29.93
CA ASP A 80 -5.71 20.02 -29.77
C ASP A 80 -6.07 20.35 -28.30
N GLY A 81 -5.43 19.71 -27.32
CA GLY A 81 -5.67 19.96 -25.89
C GLY A 81 -6.99 19.42 -25.34
N GLN A 82 -7.91 18.95 -26.20
CA GLN A 82 -9.19 18.37 -25.80
C GLN A 82 -9.07 16.90 -25.39
N ALA A 83 -9.77 16.52 -24.31
CA ALA A 83 -9.87 15.12 -23.88
C ALA A 83 -10.41 14.26 -25.02
N ARG A 84 -9.76 13.14 -25.33
CA ARG A 84 -10.24 12.22 -26.38
C ARG A 84 -11.54 11.53 -25.93
N ALA A 85 -12.35 11.11 -26.89
CA ALA A 85 -13.52 10.27 -26.62
C ALA A 85 -13.12 9.04 -25.80
N CYS A 86 -13.92 8.70 -24.80
CA CYS A 86 -13.63 7.69 -23.79
C CYS A 86 -13.20 6.35 -24.42
N ARG A 87 -14.04 5.80 -25.29
CA ARG A 87 -13.84 4.54 -26.01
C ARG A 87 -14.72 4.53 -27.26
N PRO A 88 -14.27 5.12 -28.39
CA PRO A 88 -15.08 5.28 -29.60
C PRO A 88 -15.22 3.96 -30.40
N ARG A 89 -15.80 2.93 -29.77
CA ARG A 89 -16.13 1.64 -30.39
C ARG A 89 -17.61 1.63 -30.74
N ARG A 90 -17.93 1.18 -31.95
CA ARG A 90 -19.32 0.98 -32.42
C ARG A 90 -19.82 -0.41 -32.03
N GLY A 91 -21.14 -0.60 -32.09
CA GLY A 91 -21.81 -1.88 -31.82
C GLY A 91 -22.33 -2.01 -30.40
N THR A 92 -22.92 -3.17 -30.11
CA THR A 92 -23.50 -3.53 -28.81
C THR A 92 -22.76 -4.73 -28.23
N CYS A 93 -22.72 -4.81 -26.90
CA CYS A 93 -22.28 -6.02 -26.21
C CYS A 93 -23.41 -7.09 -26.25
N PRO A 94 -23.13 -8.35 -25.86
CA PRO A 94 -24.15 -9.40 -25.80
C PRO A 94 -25.36 -9.07 -24.92
N HIS A 95 -25.23 -8.15 -23.96
CA HIS A 95 -26.31 -7.69 -23.08
C HIS A 95 -27.09 -6.49 -23.65
N GLY A 96 -26.91 -6.16 -24.93
CA GLY A 96 -27.62 -5.07 -25.62
C GLY A 96 -27.15 -3.65 -25.28
N ARG A 97 -26.08 -3.49 -24.49
CA ARG A 97 -25.52 -2.17 -24.12
C ARG A 97 -24.50 -1.71 -25.16
N ALA A 98 -24.28 -0.40 -25.29
CA ALA A 98 -23.26 0.12 -26.20
C ALA A 98 -21.85 -0.43 -25.88
N ALA A 99 -21.14 -0.91 -26.90
CA ALA A 99 -19.78 -1.47 -26.76
C ALA A 99 -18.69 -0.40 -26.54
N GLY A 100 -19.04 0.87 -26.71
CA GLY A 100 -18.17 2.03 -26.55
C GLY A 100 -18.88 3.23 -25.93
N CYS A 101 -18.09 4.22 -25.58
CA CYS A 101 -18.55 5.51 -25.08
C CYS A 101 -17.84 6.62 -25.88
N HIS A 102 -18.63 7.46 -26.54
CA HIS A 102 -18.13 8.58 -27.34
C HIS A 102 -18.01 9.89 -26.54
N ALA A 103 -18.47 9.89 -25.28
CA ALA A 103 -18.36 11.04 -24.39
C ALA A 103 -16.88 11.38 -24.09
N ARG A 104 -16.63 12.65 -23.80
CA ARG A 104 -15.34 13.16 -23.33
C ARG A 104 -15.46 13.44 -21.85
N HIS A 105 -15.00 12.50 -21.02
CA HIS A 105 -15.09 12.65 -19.57
C HIS A 105 -14.12 13.71 -19.05
N GLY A 106 -14.63 14.61 -18.21
CA GLY A 106 -13.84 15.58 -17.46
C GLY A 106 -13.14 14.96 -16.26
N ASP A 107 -12.36 15.76 -15.53
CA ASP A 107 -11.86 15.36 -14.22
C ASP A 107 -13.02 15.25 -13.22
N GLY A 108 -13.01 14.19 -12.41
CA GLY A 108 -14.03 13.97 -11.37
C GLY A 108 -15.37 13.44 -11.89
N ASP A 109 -15.49 13.12 -13.17
CA ASP A 109 -16.71 12.52 -13.73
C ASP A 109 -17.04 11.19 -12.99
N PRO A 110 -18.24 11.04 -12.41
CA PRO A 110 -18.60 9.90 -11.56
C PRO A 110 -18.66 8.57 -12.32
N LEU A 111 -18.74 8.60 -13.65
CA LEU A 111 -18.71 7.40 -14.47
C LEU A 111 -17.30 6.82 -14.58
N LEU A 112 -16.24 7.60 -14.38
CA LEU A 112 -14.86 7.12 -14.53
C LEU A 112 -14.59 5.88 -13.67
N GLY A 113 -14.04 4.85 -14.31
CA GLY A 113 -13.79 3.55 -13.69
C GLY A 113 -15.00 2.62 -13.68
N SER A 114 -16.23 3.12 -13.80
CA SER A 114 -17.43 2.28 -13.90
C SER A 114 -17.47 1.54 -15.24
N PRO A 115 -18.02 0.32 -15.29
CA PRO A 115 -18.09 -0.47 -16.51
C PRO A 115 -19.10 0.11 -17.50
N LEU A 116 -18.82 -0.04 -18.80
CA LEU A 116 -19.78 0.31 -19.85
C LEU A 116 -21.04 -0.59 -19.80
N CYS A 117 -20.86 -1.83 -19.36
CA CYS A 117 -21.92 -2.79 -19.09
C CYS A 117 -21.52 -3.56 -17.84
N ALA A 118 -22.35 -3.50 -16.79
CA ALA A 118 -22.07 -4.17 -15.53
C ALA A 118 -21.95 -5.70 -15.70
N ASP A 119 -22.77 -6.29 -16.57
CA ASP A 119 -22.78 -7.74 -16.82
C ASP A 119 -21.57 -8.19 -17.68
N CYS A 120 -20.95 -7.28 -18.43
CA CYS A 120 -19.69 -7.55 -19.12
C CYS A 120 -18.45 -7.42 -18.23
N PHE A 121 -18.59 -6.86 -17.03
CA PHE A 121 -17.47 -6.68 -16.10
C PHE A 121 -17.36 -7.88 -15.18
N ASP A 122 -16.21 -8.52 -15.21
CA ASP A 122 -15.87 -9.67 -14.38
C ASP A 122 -15.54 -9.24 -12.93
N TYR A 123 -16.60 -8.88 -12.19
CA TYR A 123 -16.50 -8.57 -10.76
C TYR A 123 -15.89 -9.71 -9.94
N PRO A 124 -16.27 -10.99 -10.14
CA PRO A 124 -15.71 -12.09 -9.36
C PRO A 124 -14.19 -12.22 -9.57
N GLY A 125 -13.72 -12.18 -10.82
CA GLY A 125 -12.29 -12.15 -11.12
C GLY A 125 -11.59 -10.92 -10.53
N ALA A 126 -12.21 -9.74 -10.59
CA ALA A 126 -11.61 -8.50 -10.09
C ALA A 126 -11.33 -8.54 -8.57
N VAL A 127 -12.29 -9.00 -7.76
CA VAL A 127 -12.11 -9.03 -6.29
C VAL A 127 -11.12 -10.11 -5.84
N VAL A 128 -11.09 -11.25 -6.54
CA VAL A 128 -10.10 -12.31 -6.30
C VAL A 128 -8.71 -11.86 -6.70
N TRP A 129 -8.57 -11.19 -7.85
CA TRP A 129 -7.31 -10.58 -8.29
C TRP A 129 -6.78 -9.61 -7.24
N ASN A 130 -7.62 -8.68 -6.75
CA ASN A 130 -7.26 -7.76 -5.68
C ASN A 130 -6.78 -8.50 -4.41
N SER A 131 -7.46 -9.59 -4.05
CA SER A 131 -7.10 -10.41 -2.89
C SER A 131 -5.72 -11.07 -3.02
N LEU A 132 -5.32 -11.42 -4.24
CA LEU A 132 -4.09 -12.14 -4.54
C LEU A 132 -2.92 -11.26 -4.99
N VAL A 133 -3.11 -9.95 -5.17
CA VAL A 133 -2.01 -8.99 -5.47
C VAL A 133 -0.79 -9.17 -4.57
N PRO A 134 -0.91 -9.33 -3.23
CA PRO A 134 0.26 -9.54 -2.38
C PRO A 134 1.05 -10.82 -2.72
N ARG A 135 0.35 -11.90 -3.07
CA ARG A 135 0.97 -13.18 -3.46
C ARG A 135 1.57 -13.11 -4.85
N LEU A 136 0.87 -12.47 -5.79
CA LEU A 136 1.38 -12.25 -7.14
C LEU A 136 2.66 -11.40 -7.12
N TRP A 137 2.72 -10.37 -6.27
CA TRP A 137 3.94 -9.60 -6.03
C TRP A 137 5.09 -10.45 -5.46
N LYS A 138 4.80 -11.34 -4.51
CA LYS A 138 5.81 -12.27 -3.97
C LYS A 138 6.34 -13.20 -5.06
N ALA A 139 5.44 -13.86 -5.81
CA ALA A 139 5.82 -14.74 -6.91
C ALA A 139 6.65 -14.00 -7.97
N THR A 140 6.28 -12.76 -8.29
CA THR A 140 7.04 -11.90 -9.21
C THR A 140 8.46 -11.66 -8.69
N ARG A 141 8.61 -11.29 -7.42
CA ARG A 141 9.94 -11.05 -6.82
C ARG A 141 10.81 -12.29 -6.82
N ASP A 142 10.25 -13.43 -6.41
CA ASP A 142 10.99 -14.69 -6.35
C ASP A 142 11.38 -15.16 -7.76
N GLY A 143 10.49 -14.95 -8.75
CA GLY A 143 10.75 -15.20 -10.16
C GLY A 143 11.85 -14.30 -10.73
N VAL A 144 11.83 -13.00 -10.42
CA VAL A 144 12.87 -12.04 -10.86
C VAL A 144 14.23 -12.42 -10.28
N GLU A 145 14.29 -12.77 -9.00
CA GLU A 145 15.53 -13.22 -8.38
C GLU A 145 16.09 -14.47 -9.07
N SER A 146 15.22 -15.41 -9.41
CA SER A 146 15.60 -16.63 -10.15
C SER A 146 16.05 -16.34 -11.58
N ALA A 147 15.37 -15.44 -12.28
CA ALA A 147 15.70 -15.04 -13.65
C ALA A 147 17.04 -14.28 -13.70
N VAL A 148 17.27 -13.36 -12.76
CA VAL A 148 18.53 -12.61 -12.64
C VAL A 148 19.69 -13.56 -12.33
N ALA A 149 19.50 -14.51 -11.41
CA ALA A 149 20.52 -15.51 -11.09
C ALA A 149 20.90 -16.31 -12.35
N ARG A 150 19.91 -16.80 -13.08
CA ARG A 150 20.11 -17.53 -14.34
C ARG A 150 20.84 -16.68 -15.39
N SER A 151 20.42 -15.43 -15.58
CA SER A 151 21.04 -14.52 -16.54
C SER A 151 22.51 -14.21 -16.21
N ALA A 152 22.86 -14.23 -14.92
CA ALA A 152 24.24 -14.03 -14.46
C ALA A 152 25.07 -15.32 -14.39
N GLY A 153 24.52 -16.48 -14.78
CA GLY A 153 25.19 -17.78 -14.64
C GLY A 153 25.37 -18.25 -13.20
N LEU A 154 24.51 -17.78 -12.29
CA LEU A 154 24.57 -18.06 -10.85
C LEU A 154 23.39 -18.93 -10.39
N THR A 155 23.58 -19.63 -9.26
CA THR A 155 22.46 -20.12 -8.46
C THR A 155 21.80 -18.97 -7.71
N VAL A 156 20.55 -19.11 -7.27
CA VAL A 156 19.89 -18.08 -6.42
C VAL A 156 20.69 -17.81 -5.14
N ALA A 157 21.30 -18.85 -4.55
CA ALA A 157 22.19 -18.68 -3.40
C ALA A 157 23.47 -17.91 -3.77
N GLY A 158 24.05 -18.17 -4.94
CA GLY A 158 25.18 -17.41 -5.49
C GLY A 158 24.84 -15.95 -5.73
N LEU A 159 23.67 -15.67 -6.31
CA LEU A 159 23.16 -14.33 -6.50
C LEU A 159 23.05 -13.58 -5.17
N ARG A 160 22.42 -14.17 -4.15
CA ARG A 160 22.24 -13.55 -2.83
C ARG A 160 23.54 -13.23 -2.09
N ARG A 161 24.66 -13.86 -2.47
CA ARG A 161 26.00 -13.54 -1.94
C ARG A 161 26.64 -12.32 -2.60
N GLN A 162 26.14 -11.88 -3.76
CA GLN A 162 26.73 -10.78 -4.54
C GLN A 162 25.79 -9.59 -4.69
N LEU A 163 24.49 -9.84 -4.84
CA LEU A 163 23.48 -8.87 -5.20
C LEU A 163 22.26 -8.97 -4.30
N ARG A 164 21.72 -7.81 -3.94
CA ARG A 164 20.46 -7.63 -3.24
C ARG A 164 19.53 -6.77 -4.08
N ILE A 165 18.39 -7.34 -4.48
CA ILE A 165 17.32 -6.63 -5.19
C ILE A 165 16.37 -6.06 -4.13
N THR A 166 16.53 -4.79 -3.77
CA THR A 166 15.67 -4.10 -2.79
C THR A 166 14.53 -3.35 -3.49
N PHE A 167 13.48 -3.03 -2.73
CA PHE A 167 12.35 -2.30 -3.30
C PHE A 167 11.62 -1.44 -2.26
N VAL A 168 10.88 -0.45 -2.75
CA VAL A 168 9.69 0.10 -2.09
C VAL A 168 8.55 0.05 -3.09
N LYS A 169 7.34 -0.30 -2.64
CA LYS A 169 6.14 -0.32 -3.46
C LYS A 169 4.99 0.40 -2.79
N ALA A 170 4.27 1.19 -3.58
CA ALA A 170 2.99 1.77 -3.24
C ALA A 170 1.88 1.03 -4.00
N ALA A 171 0.80 0.68 -3.31
CA ALA A 171 -0.43 0.25 -3.94
C ALA A 171 -1.31 1.49 -4.20
N GLU A 172 -1.90 1.59 -5.38
CA GLU A 172 -2.93 2.56 -5.71
C GLU A 172 -4.19 1.80 -6.12
N MET A 173 -5.33 2.08 -5.51
CA MET A 173 -6.59 1.54 -5.99
C MET A 173 -7.11 2.43 -7.12
N GLN A 174 -7.25 1.93 -8.33
CA GLN A 174 -7.79 2.72 -9.43
C GLN A 174 -9.31 2.95 -9.29
N ALA A 175 -9.84 3.93 -10.03
CA ALA A 175 -11.28 4.20 -10.09
C ALA A 175 -12.12 2.96 -10.51
N ARG A 176 -11.54 2.06 -11.32
CA ARG A 176 -12.16 0.78 -11.72
C ARG A 176 -12.11 -0.33 -10.67
N GLY A 177 -11.72 0.02 -9.45
CA GLY A 177 -11.61 -0.88 -8.32
C GLY A 177 -10.55 -1.95 -8.38
N LEU A 178 -9.46 -1.70 -9.12
CA LEU A 178 -8.33 -2.61 -9.24
C LEU A 178 -7.05 -1.94 -8.77
N VAL A 179 -6.27 -2.66 -7.98
CA VAL A 179 -4.96 -2.17 -7.50
C VAL A 179 -3.96 -2.07 -8.65
N HIS A 180 -3.18 -0.99 -8.67
CA HIS A 180 -1.92 -0.85 -9.39
C HIS A 180 -0.78 -0.85 -8.37
N LEU A 181 0.35 -1.46 -8.72
CA LEU A 181 1.56 -1.36 -7.93
C LEU A 181 2.56 -0.44 -8.63
N HIS A 182 2.99 0.59 -7.92
CA HIS A 182 4.12 1.41 -8.31
C HIS A 182 5.30 1.04 -7.42
N ALA A 183 6.39 0.56 -8.00
CA ALA A 183 7.57 0.13 -7.27
C ALA A 183 8.82 0.86 -7.75
N VAL A 184 9.70 1.15 -6.81
CA VAL A 184 11.11 1.42 -7.09
C VAL A 184 11.86 0.15 -6.72
N ILE A 185 12.64 -0.38 -7.65
CA ILE A 185 13.53 -1.51 -7.43
C ILE A 185 14.95 -0.98 -7.51
N ARG A 186 15.77 -1.19 -6.48
CA ARG A 186 17.17 -0.76 -6.42
C ARG A 186 18.08 -1.97 -6.30
N LEU A 187 19.20 -1.94 -6.99
CA LEU A 187 20.21 -2.99 -6.98
C LEU A 187 21.33 -2.59 -6.02
N ASP A 188 21.56 -3.39 -4.99
CA ASP A 188 22.62 -3.19 -4.00
C ASP A 188 23.59 -4.36 -4.03
N GLY A 189 24.87 -4.09 -3.78
CA GLY A 189 25.85 -5.12 -3.48
C GLY A 189 25.59 -5.78 -2.13
N GLN A 190 26.13 -6.99 -1.96
CA GLN A 190 26.12 -7.70 -0.69
C GLN A 190 27.53 -7.65 -0.08
N ALA A 191 27.63 -7.15 1.15
CA ALA A 191 28.85 -7.16 1.96
C ALA A 191 28.83 -8.28 3.01
N GLU A 192 29.96 -8.49 3.67
CA GLU A 192 30.08 -9.39 4.84
C GLU A 192 29.16 -8.93 5.98
N ASP A 193 29.18 -7.63 6.30
CA ASP A 193 28.19 -7.03 7.19
C ASP A 193 26.83 -6.91 6.46
N PRO A 194 25.77 -7.63 6.91
CA PRO A 194 24.46 -7.56 6.29
C PRO A 194 23.76 -6.20 6.42
N GLU A 195 24.20 -5.34 7.34
CA GLU A 195 23.71 -3.96 7.50
C GLU A 195 24.35 -3.00 6.49
N GLN A 196 25.56 -3.30 6.01
CA GLN A 196 26.26 -2.47 5.04
C GLN A 196 25.59 -2.56 3.66
N ILE A 197 25.50 -1.41 2.99
CA ILE A 197 25.02 -1.28 1.61
C ILE A 197 26.23 -0.88 0.75
N THR A 198 26.58 -1.73 -0.21
CA THR A 198 27.70 -1.52 -1.14
C THR A 198 27.21 -1.39 -2.57
N ALA A 199 28.05 -0.89 -3.47
CA ALA A 199 27.75 -0.84 -4.89
C ALA A 199 27.53 -2.27 -5.43
N PRO A 200 26.53 -2.48 -6.31
CA PRO A 200 26.32 -3.79 -6.91
C PRO A 200 27.46 -4.16 -7.87
N PRO A 201 27.63 -5.46 -8.18
CA PRO A 201 28.55 -5.89 -9.23
C PRO A 201 28.24 -5.21 -10.58
N ALA A 202 29.28 -4.93 -11.38
CA ALA A 202 29.14 -4.19 -12.64
C ALA A 202 28.19 -4.87 -13.66
N TRP A 203 28.03 -6.19 -13.59
CA TRP A 203 27.11 -6.94 -14.44
C TRP A 203 25.63 -6.72 -14.09
N ALA A 204 25.31 -6.21 -12.89
CA ALA A 204 23.95 -6.02 -12.42
C ALA A 204 23.37 -4.68 -12.90
N THR A 205 22.99 -4.62 -14.18
CA THR A 205 22.47 -3.41 -14.83
C THR A 205 20.93 -3.31 -14.74
N THR A 206 20.39 -2.10 -14.93
CA THR A 206 18.94 -1.89 -15.06
C THR A 206 18.34 -2.64 -16.24
N ASP A 207 19.08 -2.78 -17.34
CA ASP A 207 18.59 -3.43 -18.56
C ASP A 207 18.42 -4.93 -18.33
N MET A 208 19.44 -5.59 -17.77
CA MET A 208 19.40 -7.02 -17.48
C MET A 208 18.27 -7.36 -16.50
N VAL A 209 18.14 -6.59 -15.40
CA VAL A 209 17.05 -6.79 -14.44
C VAL A 209 15.69 -6.43 -15.04
N GLY A 210 15.64 -5.40 -15.88
CA GLY A 210 14.44 -5.00 -16.61
C GLY A 210 13.93 -6.10 -17.54
N ASP A 211 14.82 -6.74 -18.30
CA ASP A 211 14.49 -7.86 -19.20
C ASP A 211 14.04 -9.10 -18.42
N CYS A 212 14.75 -9.45 -17.34
CA CYS A 212 14.34 -10.51 -16.43
C CYS A 212 12.93 -10.24 -15.87
N LEU A 213 12.65 -9.00 -15.48
CA LEU A 213 11.34 -8.59 -14.97
C LEU A 213 10.26 -8.69 -16.05
N ARG A 214 10.51 -8.26 -17.29
CA ARG A 214 9.55 -8.41 -18.40
C ARG A 214 9.20 -9.87 -18.65
N GLY A 215 10.20 -10.75 -18.71
CA GLY A 215 9.99 -12.19 -18.89
C GLY A 215 9.15 -12.79 -17.76
N VAL A 216 9.51 -12.50 -16.51
CA VAL A 216 8.76 -13.00 -15.34
C VAL A 216 7.32 -12.48 -15.33
N LEU A 217 7.09 -11.22 -15.66
CA LEU A 217 5.73 -10.64 -15.68
C LEU A 217 4.83 -11.26 -16.76
N ALA A 218 5.40 -11.76 -17.86
CA ALA A 218 4.66 -12.44 -18.91
C ALA A 218 4.10 -13.80 -18.44
N ASP A 219 4.86 -14.52 -17.61
CA ASP A 219 4.58 -15.92 -17.27
C ASP A 219 4.09 -16.13 -15.83
N VAL A 220 4.34 -15.20 -14.92
CA VAL A 220 4.03 -15.41 -13.49
C VAL A 220 2.53 -15.52 -13.25
N THR A 221 2.15 -16.65 -12.66
CA THR A 221 0.78 -16.92 -12.24
C THR A 221 0.71 -17.33 -10.77
N VAL A 222 -0.40 -17.00 -10.11
CA VAL A 222 -0.76 -17.54 -8.80
C VAL A 222 -2.07 -18.33 -8.95
N PRO A 223 -2.11 -19.61 -8.54
CA PRO A 223 -3.35 -20.38 -8.57
C PRO A 223 -4.36 -19.82 -7.56
N ALA A 224 -5.63 -19.85 -7.93
CA ALA A 224 -6.76 -19.41 -7.13
C ALA A 224 -7.95 -20.35 -7.38
N PRO A 225 -8.91 -20.46 -6.45
CA PRO A 225 -10.20 -21.08 -6.78
C PRO A 225 -10.93 -20.24 -7.84
N ASP A 226 -11.54 -20.88 -8.84
CA ASP A 226 -12.26 -20.18 -9.90
C ASP A 226 -13.51 -19.47 -9.33
N PRO A 227 -13.58 -18.12 -9.37
CA PRO A 227 -14.72 -17.41 -8.82
C PRO A 227 -16.05 -17.61 -9.58
N ARG A 228 -16.03 -18.32 -10.71
CA ARG A 228 -17.23 -18.68 -11.49
C ARG A 228 -17.72 -20.10 -11.23
N ASP A 229 -16.95 -20.88 -10.47
CA ASP A 229 -17.24 -22.27 -10.12
C ASP A 229 -17.11 -22.46 -8.61
N LEU A 230 -18.14 -22.01 -7.86
CA LEU A 230 -18.14 -22.12 -6.40
C LEU A 230 -18.29 -23.56 -5.90
N ALA A 231 -18.93 -24.41 -6.70
CA ALA A 231 -19.19 -25.81 -6.36
C ALA A 231 -18.00 -26.74 -6.70
N GLY A 232 -17.19 -26.37 -7.69
CA GLY A 232 -16.20 -27.25 -8.29
C GLY A 232 -14.76 -27.08 -7.82
N THR A 233 -13.88 -27.85 -8.45
CA THR A 233 -12.44 -27.90 -8.22
C THR A 233 -11.66 -27.04 -9.23
N GLY A 234 -12.37 -26.18 -9.96
CA GLY A 234 -11.80 -25.29 -10.97
C GLY A 234 -10.70 -24.41 -10.39
N THR A 235 -9.59 -24.29 -11.12
CA THR A 235 -8.48 -23.41 -10.76
C THR A 235 -8.38 -22.26 -11.75
N TRP A 236 -8.18 -21.06 -11.22
CA TRP A 236 -7.96 -19.85 -11.98
C TRP A 236 -6.53 -19.34 -11.78
N ALA A 237 -5.82 -19.08 -12.88
CA ALA A 237 -4.48 -18.53 -12.85
C ALA A 237 -4.52 -16.99 -12.83
N VAL A 238 -4.25 -16.41 -11.66
CA VAL A 238 -4.16 -14.95 -11.49
C VAL A 238 -2.81 -14.45 -12.01
N ARG A 239 -2.86 -13.46 -12.90
CA ARG A 239 -1.69 -12.84 -13.56
C ARG A 239 -1.75 -11.31 -13.58
N TRP A 240 -0.65 -10.68 -13.99
CA TRP A 240 -0.61 -9.25 -14.28
C TRP A 240 -1.36 -8.91 -15.58
N GLY A 241 -1.77 -7.64 -15.70
CA GLY A 241 -2.27 -7.10 -16.95
C GLY A 241 -1.14 -6.86 -17.95
N ALA A 242 -1.48 -6.76 -19.25
CA ALA A 242 -0.51 -6.54 -20.32
C ALA A 242 0.20 -5.18 -20.25
N GLN A 243 -0.39 -4.19 -19.57
CA GLN A 243 0.23 -2.88 -19.42
C GLN A 243 1.23 -2.93 -18.25
N VAL A 244 2.51 -2.91 -18.60
CA VAL A 244 3.65 -2.83 -17.69
C VAL A 244 4.54 -1.68 -18.17
N ASP A 245 4.94 -0.82 -17.23
CA ASP A 245 5.93 0.22 -17.49
C ASP A 245 7.15 -0.04 -16.61
N ILE A 246 8.34 -0.14 -17.22
CA ILE A 246 9.62 -0.35 -16.56
C ILE A 246 10.58 0.67 -17.15
N SER A 247 10.99 1.62 -16.31
CA SER A 247 11.83 2.74 -16.70
C SER A 247 13.03 2.86 -15.76
N PRO A 248 14.26 2.93 -16.27
CA PRO A 248 15.43 3.26 -15.45
C PRO A 248 15.27 4.59 -14.74
N ILE A 249 15.77 4.67 -13.52
CA ILE A 249 15.86 5.91 -12.75
C ILE A 249 17.28 6.42 -12.91
N VAL A 250 17.43 7.53 -13.65
CA VAL A 250 18.70 8.26 -13.74
C VAL A 250 18.70 9.29 -12.62
N LEU A 251 19.56 9.10 -11.62
CA LEU A 251 19.73 10.04 -10.50
C LEU A 251 20.93 10.95 -10.77
N ASP A 252 20.98 11.59 -11.94
CA ASP A 252 22.05 12.57 -12.23
C ASP A 252 21.87 13.86 -11.39
N ARG A 253 20.66 14.11 -10.88
CA ARG A 253 20.28 15.29 -10.10
C ARG A 253 19.30 14.92 -9.00
N SER A 254 19.52 15.44 -7.79
CA SER A 254 18.66 15.25 -6.59
C SER A 254 17.15 15.52 -6.81
N THR A 255 16.81 16.24 -7.87
CA THR A 255 15.44 16.56 -8.31
C THR A 255 14.62 15.32 -8.71
N ASP A 256 15.24 14.28 -9.29
CA ASP A 256 14.51 13.10 -9.78
C ASP A 256 14.06 12.16 -8.65
N ALA A 257 14.92 11.92 -7.67
CA ALA A 257 14.51 11.25 -6.42
C ALA A 257 13.35 12.01 -5.74
N GLY A 258 13.43 13.34 -5.71
CA GLY A 258 12.37 14.25 -5.26
C GLY A 258 11.04 14.02 -5.97
N ARG A 259 11.07 14.00 -7.30
CA ARG A 259 9.91 13.79 -8.17
C ARG A 259 9.29 12.42 -7.97
N ILE A 260 10.10 11.36 -7.95
CA ILE A 260 9.64 9.98 -7.73
C ILE A 260 9.04 9.82 -6.34
N ALA A 261 9.68 10.35 -5.30
CA ALA A 261 9.14 10.30 -3.95
C ALA A 261 7.83 11.08 -3.79
N ASN A 262 7.72 12.25 -4.43
CA ASN A 262 6.46 13.01 -4.48
C ASN A 262 5.37 12.23 -5.22
N TYR A 263 5.73 11.59 -6.33
CA TYR A 263 4.84 10.76 -7.14
C TYR A 263 4.32 9.56 -6.35
N LEU A 264 5.20 8.75 -5.73
CA LEU A 264 4.80 7.62 -4.88
C LEU A 264 3.99 8.08 -3.67
N ALA A 265 4.39 9.16 -3.00
CA ALA A 265 3.66 9.69 -1.84
C ALA A 265 2.25 10.19 -2.19
N LYS A 266 2.00 10.61 -3.44
CA LYS A 266 0.67 11.00 -3.93
C LYS A 266 -0.35 9.86 -3.81
N TYR A 267 0.06 8.61 -3.97
CA TYR A 267 -0.85 7.46 -3.96
C TYR A 267 -1.18 6.95 -2.57
N LEU A 268 -0.33 7.27 -1.59
CA LEU A 268 -0.40 6.67 -0.27
C LEU A 268 -1.48 7.27 0.63
N THR A 269 -1.86 8.53 0.38
CA THR A 269 -2.89 9.25 1.14
C THR A 269 -4.24 9.33 0.46
N LYS A 270 -4.28 9.10 -0.86
CA LYS A 270 -5.52 9.09 -1.63
C LYS A 270 -6.40 7.93 -1.17
N SER A 271 -7.55 8.25 -0.57
CA SER A 271 -8.68 7.35 -0.57
C SER A 271 -9.33 7.48 -1.95
N VAL A 272 -9.16 6.45 -2.79
CA VAL A 272 -9.79 6.45 -4.14
C VAL A 272 -11.27 6.05 -4.05
N GLN A 273 -11.79 5.84 -2.84
CA GLN A 273 -13.08 5.23 -2.61
C GLN A 273 -14.11 6.27 -2.22
N ALA A 274 -15.07 6.53 -3.12
CA ALA A 274 -16.37 7.14 -2.81
C ALA A 274 -16.31 8.27 -1.76
N GLY A 275 -15.43 9.26 -1.91
CA GLY A 275 -15.33 10.39 -0.96
C GLY A 275 -15.01 10.00 0.50
N GLY A 276 -14.38 8.86 0.74
CA GLY A 276 -14.07 8.32 2.08
C GLY A 276 -15.10 7.35 2.65
N MET A 277 -16.16 7.02 1.91
CA MET A 277 -17.26 6.20 2.43
C MET A 277 -16.90 4.73 2.67
N LEU A 278 -15.87 4.21 1.99
CA LEU A 278 -15.30 2.88 2.28
C LEU A 278 -14.02 2.96 3.12
N ASP A 279 -13.82 4.06 3.86
CA ASP A 279 -12.69 4.17 4.79
C ASP A 279 -12.83 3.24 6.00
N ARG A 280 -13.98 2.57 6.17
CA ARG A 280 -14.25 1.64 7.26
C ARG A 280 -14.76 0.31 6.72
N PRO A 281 -14.50 -0.80 7.44
CA PRO A 281 -15.05 -2.09 7.09
C PRO A 281 -16.58 -2.04 6.98
N VAL A 282 -17.10 -2.58 5.88
CA VAL A 282 -18.53 -2.88 5.73
C VAL A 282 -18.83 -4.08 6.64
N ARG A 283 -19.89 -3.99 7.43
CA ARG A 283 -20.18 -4.93 8.52
C ARG A 283 -21.38 -5.84 8.24
N SER A 284 -22.21 -5.46 7.28
CA SER A 284 -23.37 -6.22 6.79
C SER A 284 -23.81 -5.63 5.45
N LEU A 285 -24.63 -6.38 4.69
CA LEU A 285 -25.28 -5.85 3.49
C LEU A 285 -26.27 -4.70 3.83
N ALA A 286 -26.97 -4.78 4.96
CA ALA A 286 -27.79 -3.67 5.46
C ALA A 286 -26.98 -2.40 5.83
N HIS A 287 -25.70 -2.55 6.20
CA HIS A 287 -24.80 -1.40 6.31
C HIS A 287 -24.44 -0.86 4.91
N LEU A 288 -24.16 -1.74 3.96
CA LEU A 288 -23.84 -1.37 2.58
C LEU A 288 -24.97 -0.59 1.89
N GLU A 289 -26.24 -0.97 2.09
CA GLU A 289 -27.42 -0.29 1.54
C GLU A 289 -27.45 1.20 1.89
N ARG A 290 -27.06 1.54 3.12
CA ARG A 290 -27.04 2.93 3.64
C ARG A 290 -25.85 3.76 3.16
N LEU A 291 -24.87 3.16 2.48
CA LEU A 291 -23.75 3.90 1.90
C LEU A 291 -24.16 4.42 0.50
N PRO A 292 -24.13 5.73 0.22
CA PRO A 292 -24.37 6.30 -1.12
C PRO A 292 -23.26 5.97 -2.16
N LEU A 293 -22.95 4.69 -2.37
CA LEU A 293 -21.94 4.24 -3.33
C LEU A 293 -22.53 4.26 -4.74
N ASN A 294 -21.68 4.54 -5.74
CA ASN A 294 -22.04 4.28 -7.12
C ASN A 294 -22.27 2.77 -7.35
N ALA A 295 -23.02 2.44 -8.40
CA ALA A 295 -23.41 1.06 -8.68
C ALA A 295 -22.20 0.10 -8.82
N HIS A 296 -21.12 0.57 -9.45
CA HIS A 296 -19.90 -0.22 -9.63
C HIS A 296 -19.22 -0.58 -8.29
N GLY A 297 -18.98 0.43 -7.45
CA GLY A 297 -18.36 0.25 -6.15
C GLY A 297 -19.21 -0.60 -5.22
N ARG A 298 -20.54 -0.45 -5.26
CA ARG A 298 -21.48 -1.32 -4.54
C ARG A 298 -21.35 -2.77 -5.00
N ARG A 299 -21.38 -3.01 -6.32
CA ARG A 299 -21.30 -4.36 -6.90
C ARG A 299 -19.99 -5.08 -6.57
N LEU A 300 -18.85 -4.37 -6.51
CA LEU A 300 -17.59 -4.94 -6.03
C LEU A 300 -17.67 -5.39 -4.56
N VAL A 301 -18.30 -4.59 -3.68
CA VAL A 301 -18.50 -4.99 -2.28
C VAL A 301 -19.45 -6.17 -2.19
N GLU A 302 -20.59 -6.14 -2.88
CA GLU A 302 -21.54 -7.26 -2.93
C GLU A 302 -20.88 -8.55 -3.39
N THR A 303 -20.02 -8.48 -4.42
CA THR A 303 -19.27 -9.65 -4.91
C THR A 303 -18.32 -10.21 -3.87
N CYS A 304 -17.61 -9.34 -3.12
CA CYS A 304 -16.82 -9.80 -1.97
C CYS A 304 -17.68 -10.51 -0.92
N TRP A 305 -18.91 -10.05 -0.67
CA TRP A 305 -19.82 -10.65 0.29
C TRP A 305 -20.39 -11.98 -0.20
N GLN A 306 -20.76 -12.07 -1.48
CA GLN A 306 -21.23 -13.31 -2.11
C GLN A 306 -20.16 -14.40 -2.06
N LEU A 307 -18.95 -14.11 -2.56
CA LEU A 307 -17.85 -15.09 -2.58
C LEU A 307 -17.35 -15.40 -1.17
N GLY A 308 -17.35 -14.41 -0.27
CA GLY A 308 -16.89 -14.57 1.11
C GLY A 308 -17.87 -15.29 2.03
N ALA A 309 -19.12 -15.46 1.61
CA ALA A 309 -20.14 -16.22 2.34
C ALA A 309 -20.07 -17.73 2.06
N ASP A 310 -19.47 -18.14 0.93
CA ASP A 310 -19.16 -19.54 0.67
C ASP A 310 -17.90 -19.94 1.44
N GLU A 311 -18.05 -20.75 2.47
CA GLU A 311 -16.97 -21.10 3.39
C GLU A 311 -15.83 -21.86 2.70
N ARG A 312 -16.16 -22.78 1.78
CA ARG A 312 -15.17 -23.60 1.06
C ARG A 312 -14.36 -22.73 0.11
N TYR A 313 -15.03 -21.90 -0.68
CA TYR A 313 -14.40 -20.96 -1.59
C TYR A 313 -13.52 -19.96 -0.84
N ALA A 314 -14.06 -19.36 0.22
CA ALA A 314 -13.37 -18.40 1.06
C ALA A 314 -12.10 -18.98 1.70
N ALA A 315 -12.18 -20.20 2.23
CA ALA A 315 -11.03 -20.89 2.81
C ALA A 315 -9.94 -21.16 1.77
N ALA A 316 -10.31 -21.69 0.60
CA ALA A 316 -9.38 -21.95 -0.50
C ALA A 316 -8.71 -20.65 -1.00
N LEU A 317 -9.46 -19.54 -1.08
CA LEU A 317 -8.90 -18.25 -1.47
C LEU A 317 -7.98 -17.67 -0.39
N ASP A 318 -8.33 -17.81 0.89
CA ASP A 318 -7.47 -17.37 2.00
C ASP A 318 -6.17 -18.18 2.04
N GLU A 319 -6.23 -19.49 1.79
CA GLU A 319 -5.05 -20.36 1.64
C GLU A 319 -4.17 -19.92 0.45
N ALA A 320 -4.76 -19.75 -0.73
CA ALA A 320 -4.06 -19.26 -1.92
C ALA A 320 -3.40 -17.88 -1.66
N ALA A 321 -4.08 -17.03 -0.89
CA ALA A 321 -3.58 -15.73 -0.45
C ALA A 321 -2.50 -15.80 0.64
N GLY A 322 -2.18 -16.99 1.17
CA GLY A 322 -1.24 -17.20 2.26
C GLY A 322 -1.72 -16.60 3.58
N ARG A 323 -3.04 -16.51 3.80
CA ARG A 323 -3.65 -16.02 5.03
C ARG A 323 -3.89 -17.19 5.97
N LEU A 324 -3.54 -17.00 7.23
CA LEU A 324 -3.88 -17.97 8.28
C LEU A 324 -5.40 -17.95 8.52
N PRO A 325 -5.99 -19.09 8.92
CA PRO A 325 -7.37 -19.15 9.35
C PRO A 325 -7.63 -18.06 10.40
N ALA A 326 -8.60 -17.20 10.13
CA ALA A 326 -8.94 -16.08 10.99
C ALA A 326 -10.44 -16.13 11.31
N ARG A 327 -10.83 -15.46 12.41
CA ARG A 327 -12.25 -15.31 12.80
C ARG A 327 -13.11 -14.64 11.71
N THR A 328 -12.50 -13.96 10.74
CA THR A 328 -13.22 -13.30 9.65
C THR A 328 -12.53 -13.57 8.33
N VAL A 329 -13.28 -14.13 7.38
CA VAL A 329 -12.88 -14.38 5.99
C VAL A 329 -12.28 -13.13 5.36
N GLY A 330 -11.19 -13.31 4.60
CA GLY A 330 -10.45 -12.21 3.97
C GLY A 330 -11.31 -11.29 3.11
N LEU A 331 -12.15 -11.84 2.23
CA LEU A 331 -13.02 -11.05 1.34
C LEU A 331 -14.04 -10.21 2.12
N LEU A 332 -14.61 -10.73 3.20
CA LEU A 332 -15.54 -9.98 4.05
C LEU A 332 -14.81 -8.88 4.83
N ARG A 333 -13.67 -9.22 5.44
CA ARG A 333 -12.84 -8.28 6.20
C ARG A 333 -12.39 -7.09 5.35
N TRP A 334 -12.03 -7.35 4.09
CA TRP A 334 -11.47 -6.37 3.16
C TRP A 334 -12.45 -5.95 2.05
N SER A 335 -13.77 -6.18 2.22
CA SER A 335 -14.77 -5.81 1.22
C SER A 335 -14.80 -4.30 0.94
N HIS A 336 -14.55 -3.49 1.98
CA HIS A 336 -14.34 -2.04 1.88
C HIS A 336 -13.10 -1.63 1.08
N GLN A 337 -12.23 -2.57 0.72
CA GLN A 337 -11.10 -2.41 -0.19
C GLN A 337 -11.23 -3.33 -1.41
N TRP A 338 -12.46 -3.73 -1.74
CA TRP A 338 -12.78 -4.58 -2.89
C TRP A 338 -11.92 -5.84 -2.96
N GLY A 339 -11.67 -6.44 -1.79
CA GLY A 339 -10.89 -7.67 -1.63
C GLY A 339 -9.41 -7.45 -1.34
N PHE A 340 -8.86 -6.25 -1.53
CA PHE A 340 -7.44 -5.98 -1.27
C PHE A 340 -7.14 -5.90 0.24
N GLY A 341 -6.44 -6.91 0.75
CA GLY A 341 -5.99 -6.98 2.15
C GLY A 341 -4.52 -6.61 2.39
N GLY A 342 -3.83 -6.07 1.38
CA GLY A 342 -2.39 -5.80 1.44
C GLY A 342 -2.03 -4.46 2.10
N HIS A 343 -0.74 -4.27 2.37
CA HIS A 343 -0.22 -2.97 2.78
C HIS A 343 -0.13 -2.00 1.59
N TRP A 344 -0.50 -0.75 1.83
CA TRP A 344 -0.48 0.32 0.83
C TRP A 344 0.91 0.86 0.54
N LEU A 345 1.84 0.74 1.49
CA LEU A 345 3.26 0.97 1.30
C LEU A 345 4.01 -0.21 1.90
N THR A 346 4.92 -0.81 1.14
CA THR A 346 5.81 -1.88 1.63
C THR A 346 7.20 -1.63 1.10
N LYS A 347 8.22 -1.91 1.90
CA LYS A 347 9.62 -1.87 1.46
C LYS A 347 10.37 -3.14 1.86
N ALA A 348 11.43 -3.44 1.14
CA ALA A 348 12.45 -4.35 1.61
C ALA A 348 13.12 -3.78 2.88
N ARG A 349 13.59 -4.66 3.76
CA ARG A 349 14.19 -4.25 5.06
C ARG A 349 15.27 -3.18 4.87
N ARG A 350 16.19 -3.41 3.93
CA ARG A 350 17.40 -2.60 3.68
C ARG A 350 17.25 -1.52 2.61
N TYR A 351 16.02 -1.28 2.15
CA TYR A 351 15.78 -0.23 1.15
C TYR A 351 16.01 1.17 1.73
N SER A 352 15.49 1.45 2.93
CA SER A 352 15.43 2.81 3.51
C SER A 352 15.27 2.80 5.04
N THR A 353 15.19 3.98 5.65
CA THR A 353 14.67 4.19 7.01
C THR A 353 13.23 3.66 7.20
N THR A 354 12.69 3.69 8.42
CA THR A 354 11.35 3.16 8.74
C THR A 354 10.41 4.22 9.32
N PHE A 355 9.10 3.98 9.23
CA PHE A 355 8.10 4.81 9.92
C PHE A 355 8.33 4.86 11.44
N THR A 356 8.87 3.80 12.05
CA THR A 356 9.16 3.78 13.49
C THR A 356 10.28 4.76 13.80
N VAL A 357 11.41 4.67 13.10
CA VAL A 357 12.55 5.60 13.25
C VAL A 357 12.11 7.05 13.06
N LEU A 358 11.31 7.34 12.02
CA LEU A 358 10.79 8.69 11.77
C LEU A 358 9.85 9.19 12.88
N ARG A 359 8.99 8.32 13.41
CA ARG A 359 8.11 8.65 14.55
C ARG A 359 8.91 8.90 15.83
N ASP A 360 9.96 8.12 16.06
CA ASP A 360 10.81 8.24 17.24
C ASP A 360 11.64 9.52 17.20
N GLY A 361 12.26 9.83 16.06
CA GLY A 361 12.98 11.09 15.87
C GLY A 361 12.08 12.31 16.11
N ARG A 362 10.84 12.30 15.61
CA ARG A 362 9.87 13.37 15.91
C ARG A 362 9.49 13.44 17.38
N ARG A 363 9.36 12.29 18.05
CA ARG A 363 9.01 12.23 19.48
C ARG A 363 10.12 12.85 20.33
N VAL A 364 11.37 12.51 20.04
CA VAL A 364 12.55 13.09 20.70
C VAL A 364 12.59 14.59 20.45
N TRP A 365 12.51 15.03 19.18
CA TRP A 365 12.53 16.45 18.84
C TRP A 365 11.44 17.25 19.56
N ALA A 366 10.20 16.75 19.58
CA ALA A 366 9.10 17.42 20.28
C ALA A 366 9.36 17.55 21.78
N ARG A 367 9.91 16.51 22.43
CA ARG A 367 10.29 16.56 23.85
C ARG A 367 11.40 17.58 24.12
N THR A 368 12.43 17.59 23.27
CA THR A 368 13.55 18.54 23.37
C THR A 368 13.08 19.98 23.20
N MET A 369 12.20 20.24 22.24
CA MET A 369 11.66 21.59 22.02
C MET A 369 10.77 22.05 23.19
N ILE A 370 9.93 21.17 23.74
CA ILE A 370 9.10 21.49 24.92
C ILE A 370 9.99 21.79 26.13
N ALA A 371 11.01 20.96 26.37
CA ALA A 371 11.97 21.17 27.45
C ALA A 371 12.69 22.54 27.31
N ALA A 372 13.21 22.83 26.12
CA ALA A 372 13.86 24.10 25.82
C ALA A 372 12.94 25.32 26.01
N GLN A 373 11.68 25.24 25.55
CA GLN A 373 10.72 26.35 25.69
C GLN A 373 10.22 26.55 27.12
N SER A 374 10.16 25.49 27.92
CA SER A 374 9.68 25.55 29.30
C SER A 374 10.79 25.85 30.32
N GLY A 375 12.05 25.91 29.88
CA GLY A 375 13.21 26.06 30.77
C GLY A 375 13.42 24.87 31.72
N ARG A 376 12.79 23.72 31.44
CA ARG A 376 12.86 22.51 32.26
C ARG A 376 13.78 21.48 31.61
N PRO A 377 14.57 20.70 32.38
CA PRO A 377 15.39 19.63 31.83
C PRO A 377 14.53 18.57 31.12
N LEU A 378 15.15 17.84 30.20
CA LEU A 378 14.53 16.69 29.53
C LEU A 378 14.11 15.65 30.59
N GLY A 379 12.81 15.58 30.83
CA GLY A 379 12.21 14.59 31.70
C GLY A 379 11.27 13.65 30.95
N ASP A 380 10.93 12.54 31.59
CA ASP A 380 9.75 11.76 31.21
C ASP A 380 8.45 12.56 31.43
N ALA A 381 7.30 11.95 31.18
CA ALA A 381 5.99 12.60 31.36
C ALA A 381 5.71 13.06 32.81
N PHE A 382 6.63 12.82 33.75
CA PHE A 382 6.54 13.14 35.19
C PHE A 382 7.68 14.04 35.67
N GLY A 383 8.51 14.56 34.76
CA GLY A 383 9.62 15.43 35.12
C GLY A 383 10.81 14.71 35.75
N ARG A 384 10.88 13.38 35.64
CA ARG A 384 12.05 12.60 36.08
C ARG A 384 13.08 12.51 34.98
N ALA A 385 14.35 12.38 35.32
CA ALA A 385 15.41 12.18 34.34
C ALA A 385 15.09 10.96 33.44
N ASP A 386 15.12 11.18 32.12
CA ASP A 386 14.81 10.13 31.14
C ASP A 386 15.90 9.04 31.20
N GLY A 387 15.51 7.76 31.24
CA GLY A 387 16.46 6.64 31.31
C GLY A 387 16.85 6.19 32.73
N ASP A 388 16.16 6.66 33.77
CA ASP A 388 16.31 6.14 35.13
C ASP A 388 16.04 4.62 35.18
N PRO A 389 17.04 3.78 35.53
CA PRO A 389 16.89 2.33 35.60
C PRO A 389 15.85 1.88 36.64
N ALA A 390 15.44 2.75 37.58
CA ALA A 390 14.37 2.49 38.54
C ALA A 390 12.95 2.72 37.95
N THR A 391 12.83 3.14 36.68
CA THR A 391 11.54 3.38 36.03
C THR A 391 10.91 2.11 35.48
N VAL A 392 9.96 1.54 36.21
CA VAL A 392 9.10 0.44 35.73
C VAL A 392 7.94 0.99 34.89
N THR A 393 7.84 0.58 33.61
CA THR A 393 6.72 0.96 32.73
C THR A 393 5.59 -0.06 32.83
N VAL A 394 4.51 0.24 33.56
CA VAL A 394 3.28 -0.57 33.56
C VAL A 394 2.31 -0.05 32.49
N ARG A 395 1.99 -0.88 31.49
CA ARG A 395 1.11 -0.52 30.36
C ARG A 395 -0.32 -1.04 30.58
N ALA A 396 -1.11 -0.35 31.40
CA ALA A 396 -2.55 -0.60 31.52
C ALA A 396 -3.34 0.53 30.82
N TRP A 397 -3.51 0.38 29.51
CA TRP A 397 -4.23 1.34 28.67
C TRP A 397 -5.42 0.66 28.00
N SER A 398 -6.60 1.26 28.08
CA SER A 398 -7.79 0.84 27.34
C SER A 398 -8.17 1.89 26.30
N TYR A 399 -8.54 1.43 25.11
CA TYR A 399 -8.98 2.31 24.05
C TYR A 399 -10.38 2.85 24.37
N ALA A 400 -10.50 4.16 24.56
CA ALA A 400 -11.74 4.81 24.98
C ALA A 400 -12.58 5.32 23.82
N GLY A 401 -12.01 5.40 22.60
CA GLY A 401 -12.74 5.74 21.39
C GLY A 401 -11.98 6.66 20.44
N ARG A 402 -12.62 7.01 19.32
CA ARG A 402 -12.09 7.93 18.32
C ARG A 402 -12.88 9.23 18.37
N GLY A 403 -12.21 10.38 18.36
CA GLY A 403 -12.88 11.65 18.07
C GLY A 403 -13.38 11.72 16.63
N GLY A 404 -14.54 12.35 16.41
CA GLY A 404 -15.02 12.76 15.09
C GLY A 404 -14.22 13.92 14.49
N PRO A 405 -14.60 14.41 13.30
CA PRO A 405 -13.90 15.49 12.59
C PRO A 405 -13.73 16.77 13.43
N ASP A 406 -14.70 17.04 14.30
CA ASP A 406 -14.71 18.19 15.23
C ASP A 406 -14.33 17.80 16.66
N SER A 407 -13.75 16.61 16.85
CA SER A 407 -13.35 16.12 18.17
C SER A 407 -11.85 15.90 18.26
N PRO A 408 -11.27 16.06 19.47
CA PRO A 408 -9.85 15.83 19.71
C PRO A 408 -9.44 14.37 19.39
N PRO A 409 -8.12 14.09 19.25
CA PRO A 409 -7.58 12.80 18.79
C PRO A 409 -8.11 11.59 19.61
N PRO A 410 -8.01 10.35 19.08
CA PRO A 410 -8.47 9.16 19.79
C PRO A 410 -8.02 9.12 21.25
N ARG A 411 -8.96 8.67 22.09
CA ARG A 411 -8.91 8.72 23.54
C ARG A 411 -8.42 7.40 24.09
N VAL A 412 -7.55 7.44 25.07
CA VAL A 412 -7.09 6.26 25.81
C VAL A 412 -7.32 6.52 27.30
N VAL A 413 -8.01 5.61 27.97
CA VAL A 413 -8.13 5.60 29.44
C VAL A 413 -6.98 4.76 29.99
N GLY A 414 -6.31 5.22 31.03
CA GLY A 414 -5.26 4.42 31.64
C GLY A 414 -4.88 4.91 33.03
N SER A 415 -4.61 3.95 33.92
CA SER A 415 -3.91 4.14 35.17
C SER A 415 -2.54 3.46 35.03
N GLY A 416 -1.50 4.27 34.79
CA GLY A 416 -0.13 3.77 34.63
C GLY A 416 0.65 3.99 35.92
N SER A 417 1.07 2.92 36.59
CA SER A 417 2.03 3.03 37.68
C SER A 417 3.45 3.07 37.12
N VAL A 418 4.23 4.06 37.59
CA VAL A 418 5.67 3.95 37.64
C VAL A 418 6.00 4.02 39.12
N ARG A 419 6.45 2.89 39.68
CA ARG A 419 6.99 2.84 41.03
C ARG A 419 8.51 2.91 40.90
N GLY A 420 9.12 3.96 41.44
CA GLY A 420 10.52 3.92 41.82
C GLY A 420 10.59 3.33 43.22
N VAL A 421 11.35 2.26 43.41
CA VAL A 421 11.74 1.78 44.73
C VAL A 421 13.25 1.63 44.70
N GLN A 422 13.96 2.52 45.40
CA GLN A 422 15.30 2.23 45.87
C GLN A 422 15.20 1.30 47.09
N ARG A 423 16.04 0.28 47.14
CA ARG A 423 16.72 -0.05 48.38
C ARG A 423 18.16 0.38 48.23
#